data_AF-A0A841GUW4-F1
#
_entry.id   AF-A0A841GUW4-F1
#
_cell.length_a   1.000
_cell.length_b   1.000
_cell.length_c   1.000
_cell.angle_alpha   90.00
_cell.angle_beta   90.00
_cell.angle_gamma   90.00
#
_symmetry.space_group_name_H-M   'P 1'
#
loop_
_entity.id
_entity.type
_entity.pdbx_description
1 polymer ?
#
loop_
_entity_poly.entity_id
_entity_poly.type
_entity_poly.pdbx_seq_one_letter_code
_entity_poly.pdbx_strand_id
1 'polypeptide(L)'
;MVKKVIILILIFSISLFSKVIIINKSGFKLDINSDLFDKSNDFVVINIFSVEKELVQRKKVEFYPDRYGNYIYYNGDYYYTSNHQRYTYNPKYDRFIVDNKYGQYVYASRFYWARNEKQKYIKSNFYKKREKIIKEEYYYISGYIVEISYQNLFLKSFTPFVFKVRSLNDINQQITNLNKNLNKFYPDKIDIVVDFDEKIPDKLKAFILGKLQEDNRYNIYDRKYLYYIFDELRLRDLIGKNAEIKFRVPEYIISVESISSQQETTTQDEILFFRNDMNGQYLSNGYKVEVGKYYSFDGKNYIPDRENGNYVKILNFIWKKDRYTTFSNFYDVVSIDNLKYTNMYFSTLLNVIETKTARVIYSKYLEKSLYFPEIRILDRFKSYETESKIDNLLNLYKSFSSDIKNLLKKAFPLSSMVKKVEKLNVELYDGENIGIKSGQVFRISDDHWTEGYLKITNVFATSSSGDIFYLLDEKIEKFSLASEAFKYPLRVGISTMIGLSNFEEYYLLFNIRNLDIKGNDNFSVGFGIFSDYYTFEISKKLWIFDAILRLYFKEESFEFLPALRINTAKKFSLFLNEIFGFFLDVSQKGFSSGIVFGF
;
A
#
# COMPACT_ATOMS: atom_id res chain seq x y z
N MET A 1 41.80 -28.75 -40.09
CA MET A 1 41.13 -29.41 -38.94
C MET A 1 41.49 -28.82 -37.57
N VAL A 2 42.70 -28.29 -37.35
CA VAL A 2 43.17 -27.78 -36.03
C VAL A 2 42.35 -26.60 -35.46
N LYS A 3 41.83 -25.69 -36.30
CA LYS A 3 40.98 -24.56 -35.83
C LYS A 3 39.60 -24.96 -35.29
N LYS A 4 39.03 -26.09 -35.74
CA LYS A 4 37.74 -26.60 -35.23
C LYS A 4 37.89 -27.33 -33.89
N VAL A 5 39.05 -27.94 -33.65
CA VAL A 5 39.37 -28.66 -32.40
C VAL A 5 39.66 -27.68 -31.25
N ILE A 6 40.30 -26.54 -31.51
CA ILE A 6 40.55 -25.50 -30.49
C ILE A 6 39.24 -24.85 -30.01
N ILE A 7 38.29 -24.58 -30.93
CA ILE A 7 36.95 -24.07 -30.57
C ILE A 7 36.18 -25.13 -29.77
N LEU A 8 36.28 -26.41 -30.14
CA LEU A 8 35.63 -27.49 -29.41
C LEU A 8 36.21 -27.68 -27.99
N ILE A 9 37.53 -27.54 -27.81
CA ILE A 9 38.21 -27.62 -26.51
C ILE A 9 37.94 -26.39 -25.64
N LEU A 10 37.82 -25.19 -26.23
CA LEU A 10 37.34 -24.00 -25.51
C LEU A 10 35.89 -24.18 -25.06
N ILE A 11 34.99 -24.62 -25.95
CA ILE A 11 33.60 -24.92 -25.59
C ILE A 11 33.50 -26.04 -24.54
N PHE A 12 34.36 -27.07 -24.62
CA PHE A 12 34.41 -28.17 -23.64
C PHE A 12 34.94 -27.71 -22.28
N SER A 13 35.97 -26.87 -22.24
CA SER A 13 36.50 -26.33 -20.98
C SER A 13 35.50 -25.38 -20.31
N ILE A 14 34.66 -24.67 -21.07
CA ILE A 14 33.55 -23.87 -20.53
C ILE A 14 32.39 -24.75 -20.04
N SER A 15 32.15 -25.91 -20.64
CA SER A 15 31.09 -26.86 -20.23
C SER A 15 31.38 -27.67 -18.95
N LEU A 16 32.62 -27.60 -18.42
CA LEU A 16 33.07 -28.34 -17.24
C LEU A 16 32.92 -27.56 -15.92
N PHE A 17 32.55 -26.28 -15.98
CA PHE A 17 32.37 -25.45 -14.78
C PHE A 17 30.89 -25.30 -14.44
N SER A 18 30.56 -25.42 -13.15
CA SER A 18 29.21 -25.14 -12.69
C SER A 18 28.82 -23.72 -13.11
N LYS A 19 27.76 -23.59 -13.91
CA LYS A 19 27.18 -22.30 -14.32
C LYS A 19 26.55 -21.57 -13.14
N VAL A 20 26.44 -22.23 -11.99
CA VAL A 20 25.75 -21.77 -10.80
C VAL A 20 26.78 -21.59 -9.70
N ILE A 21 26.88 -20.37 -9.19
CA ILE A 21 27.83 -20.05 -8.14
C ILE A 21 27.07 -19.55 -6.92
N ILE A 22 27.34 -20.17 -5.78
CA ILE A 22 26.72 -19.85 -4.51
C ILE A 22 27.78 -19.24 -3.60
N ILE A 23 27.58 -17.98 -3.23
CA ILE A 23 28.41 -17.24 -2.27
C ILE A 23 27.60 -17.13 -0.98
N ASN A 24 28.18 -17.56 0.13
CA ASN A 24 27.55 -17.45 1.44
C ASN A 24 28.51 -16.80 2.43
N LYS A 25 28.27 -15.52 2.72
CA LYS A 25 29.05 -14.71 3.69
C LYS A 25 28.40 -14.64 5.06
N SER A 26 27.23 -15.25 5.22
CA SER A 26 26.47 -15.14 6.46
C SER A 26 27.11 -15.84 7.65
N GLY A 27 28.06 -16.76 7.41
CA GLY A 27 28.63 -17.63 8.43
C GLY A 27 27.72 -18.80 8.86
N PHE A 28 26.49 -18.87 8.36
CA PHE A 28 25.59 -20.01 8.57
C PHE A 28 25.82 -21.09 7.52
N LYS A 29 25.74 -22.37 7.90
CA LYS A 29 25.71 -23.46 6.92
C LYS A 29 24.34 -23.49 6.25
N LEU A 30 24.32 -23.26 4.94
CA LEU A 30 23.13 -23.27 4.10
C LEU A 30 23.35 -24.25 2.95
N ASP A 31 22.53 -25.30 2.89
CA ASP A 31 22.61 -26.32 1.85
C ASP A 31 21.75 -25.89 0.65
N ILE A 32 22.29 -25.03 -0.23
CA ILE A 32 21.61 -24.63 -1.47
C ILE A 32 21.91 -25.63 -2.58
N ASN A 33 20.87 -26.15 -3.24
CA ASN A 33 21.02 -27.07 -4.35
C ASN A 33 21.32 -26.31 -5.67
N SER A 34 22.52 -26.50 -6.22
CA SER A 34 22.95 -25.91 -7.50
C SER A 34 22.13 -26.40 -8.70
N ASP A 35 21.67 -27.65 -8.66
CA ASP A 35 20.97 -28.33 -9.77
C ASP A 35 19.64 -27.64 -10.13
N LEU A 36 19.13 -26.80 -9.23
CA LEU A 36 17.96 -25.94 -9.45
C LEU A 36 18.14 -24.98 -10.64
N PHE A 37 19.39 -24.67 -11.02
CA PHE A 37 19.72 -23.68 -12.03
C PHE A 37 20.50 -24.24 -13.23
N ASP A 38 20.81 -25.54 -13.23
CA ASP A 38 21.64 -26.20 -14.26
C ASP A 38 21.04 -26.20 -15.68
N LYS A 39 19.76 -25.87 -15.83
CA LYS A 39 19.11 -25.74 -17.13
C LYS A 39 19.37 -24.40 -17.83
N SER A 40 20.05 -23.43 -17.21
CA SER A 40 20.37 -22.15 -17.86
C SER A 40 21.61 -22.25 -18.76
N ASN A 41 21.61 -21.49 -19.86
CA ASN A 41 22.84 -21.23 -20.63
C ASN A 41 23.61 -20.00 -20.11
N ASP A 42 23.07 -19.33 -19.10
CA ASP A 42 23.61 -18.12 -18.47
C ASP A 42 24.34 -18.47 -17.16
N PHE A 43 25.30 -17.64 -16.74
CA PHE A 43 25.91 -17.73 -15.41
C PHE A 43 24.91 -17.26 -14.36
N VAL A 44 24.73 -18.02 -13.29
CA VAL A 44 23.85 -17.71 -12.17
C VAL A 44 24.70 -17.51 -10.92
N VAL A 45 24.56 -16.37 -10.25
CA VAL A 45 25.22 -16.08 -8.98
C VAL A 45 24.17 -15.89 -7.91
N ILE A 46 24.21 -16.71 -6.87
CA ILE A 46 23.40 -16.59 -5.67
C ILE A 46 24.33 -16.09 -4.56
N ASN A 47 24.12 -14.88 -4.08
CA ASN A 47 24.87 -14.35 -2.94
C ASN A 47 23.96 -14.18 -1.74
N ILE A 48 24.31 -14.85 -0.64
CA ILE A 48 23.72 -14.63 0.67
C ILE A 48 24.71 -13.85 1.50
N PHE A 49 24.38 -12.58 1.73
CA PHE A 49 25.23 -11.68 2.49
C PHE A 49 24.78 -11.52 3.95
N SER A 50 23.58 -11.97 4.33
CA SER A 50 23.08 -11.84 5.70
C SER A 50 22.10 -12.94 6.07
N VAL A 51 22.27 -13.50 7.28
CA VAL A 51 21.27 -14.33 7.97
C VAL A 51 21.11 -13.76 9.37
N GLU A 52 19.92 -13.23 9.68
CA GLU A 52 19.61 -12.70 11.00
C GLU A 52 18.57 -13.58 11.68
N LYS A 53 18.61 -13.58 13.00
CA LYS A 53 17.69 -14.32 13.84
C LYS A 53 16.90 -13.35 14.69
N GLU A 54 15.58 -13.50 14.71
CA GLU A 54 14.70 -12.68 15.54
C GLU A 54 13.73 -13.56 16.34
N LEU A 55 13.61 -13.25 17.63
CA LEU A 55 12.67 -13.91 18.52
C LEU A 55 11.45 -13.01 18.68
N VAL A 56 10.31 -13.46 18.16
CA VAL A 56 9.03 -12.79 18.33
C VAL A 56 8.30 -13.42 19.49
N GLN A 57 7.90 -12.61 20.46
CA GLN A 57 7.12 -13.05 21.61
C GLN A 57 5.69 -12.52 21.53
N ARG A 58 4.72 -13.39 21.79
CA ARG A 58 3.32 -13.01 21.98
C ARG A 58 2.82 -13.50 23.33
N LYS A 59 2.19 -12.60 24.09
CA LYS A 59 1.39 -12.98 25.26
C LYS A 59 -0.07 -13.00 24.83
N LYS A 60 -0.66 -14.19 24.88
CA LYS A 60 -2.08 -14.40 24.61
C LYS A 60 -2.81 -14.68 25.91
N VAL A 61 -3.84 -13.91 26.19
CA VAL A 61 -4.80 -14.20 27.25
C VAL A 61 -5.93 -15.03 26.66
N GLU A 62 -6.21 -16.18 27.27
CA GLU A 62 -7.25 -17.11 26.82
C GLU A 62 -8.19 -17.45 27.97
N PHE A 63 -9.42 -17.82 27.64
CA PHE A 63 -10.48 -18.12 28.59
C PHE A 63 -11.06 -19.50 28.30
N TYR A 64 -11.09 -20.36 29.31
CA TYR A 64 -11.54 -21.74 29.19
C TYR A 64 -12.73 -21.98 30.12
N PRO A 65 -13.77 -22.72 29.68
CA PRO A 65 -14.90 -23.07 30.54
C PRO A 65 -14.42 -23.78 31.80
N ASP A 66 -14.77 -23.24 32.96
CA ASP A 66 -14.44 -23.78 34.28
C ASP A 66 -15.55 -23.39 35.24
N ARG A 67 -16.15 -24.35 35.94
CA ARG A 67 -17.25 -24.09 36.89
C ARG A 67 -16.85 -23.16 38.04
N TYR A 68 -15.55 -23.09 38.35
CA TYR A 68 -14.98 -22.21 39.38
C TYR A 68 -14.31 -20.97 38.78
N GLY A 69 -14.55 -20.69 37.49
CA GLY A 69 -14.04 -19.52 36.80
C GLY A 69 -14.62 -18.20 37.34
N ASN A 70 -13.83 -17.14 37.26
CA ASN A 70 -14.23 -15.78 37.70
C ASN A 70 -14.62 -14.87 36.53
N TYR A 71 -14.82 -15.42 35.34
CA TYR A 71 -15.17 -14.65 34.15
C TYR A 71 -16.43 -15.22 33.50
N ILE A 72 -17.22 -14.33 32.88
CA ILE A 72 -18.37 -14.69 32.05
C ILE A 72 -18.18 -14.15 30.66
N TYR A 73 -18.68 -14.87 29.66
CA TYR A 73 -18.69 -14.41 28.28
C TYR A 73 -19.97 -13.61 27.99
N TYR A 74 -19.81 -12.43 27.41
CA TYR A 74 -20.90 -11.56 26.99
C TYR A 74 -20.48 -10.75 25.75
N ASN A 75 -21.35 -10.68 24.74
CA ASN A 75 -21.17 -9.83 23.56
C ASN A 75 -19.77 -9.87 22.90
N GLY A 76 -19.15 -11.05 22.79
CA GLY A 76 -17.84 -11.20 22.15
C GLY A 76 -16.63 -11.12 23.08
N ASP A 77 -16.81 -10.86 24.39
CA ASP A 77 -15.71 -10.63 25.33
C ASP A 77 -15.99 -11.23 26.73
N TYR A 78 -15.00 -11.21 27.63
CA TYR A 78 -15.00 -11.83 28.94
C TYR A 78 -14.96 -10.83 30.09
N TYR A 79 -15.87 -10.93 31.04
CA TYR A 79 -16.00 -9.95 32.12
C TYR A 79 -15.87 -10.62 33.47
N TYR A 80 -15.17 -9.96 34.39
CA TYR A 80 -14.99 -10.47 35.73
C TYR A 80 -16.33 -10.49 36.47
N THR A 81 -16.65 -11.61 37.12
CA THR A 81 -17.74 -11.72 38.09
C THR A 81 -17.23 -12.34 39.37
N SER A 82 -17.72 -11.82 40.49
CA SER A 82 -17.51 -12.40 41.82
C SER A 82 -18.67 -13.30 42.26
N ASN A 83 -19.75 -13.40 41.46
CA ASN A 83 -20.89 -14.24 41.78
C ASN A 83 -20.83 -15.56 40.99
N HIS A 84 -20.67 -16.66 41.69
CA HIS A 84 -20.59 -18.02 41.13
C HIS A 84 -21.93 -18.78 41.11
N GLN A 85 -23.02 -18.13 41.50
CA GLN A 85 -24.36 -18.72 41.43
C GLN A 85 -24.87 -18.75 39.99
N ARG A 86 -25.60 -19.81 39.65
CA ARG A 86 -26.34 -19.91 38.39
C ARG A 86 -27.83 -19.72 38.64
N TYR A 87 -28.52 -19.22 37.62
CA TYR A 87 -29.93 -18.91 37.68
C TYR A 87 -30.69 -19.50 36.50
N THR A 88 -31.97 -19.82 36.75
CA THR A 88 -32.96 -20.20 35.74
C THR A 88 -34.06 -19.13 35.74
N TYR A 89 -34.44 -18.66 34.55
CA TYR A 89 -35.54 -17.71 34.40
C TYR A 89 -36.89 -18.44 34.57
N ASN A 90 -37.74 -17.94 35.47
CA ASN A 90 -39.09 -18.45 35.68
C ASN A 90 -40.11 -17.49 35.02
N PRO A 91 -40.71 -17.86 33.87
CA PRO A 91 -41.63 -16.99 33.14
C PRO A 91 -42.92 -16.69 33.90
N LYS A 92 -43.36 -17.59 34.79
CA LYS A 92 -44.63 -17.45 35.53
C LYS A 92 -44.58 -16.28 36.53
N TYR A 93 -43.40 -15.98 37.07
CA TYR A 93 -43.21 -14.96 38.10
C TYR A 93 -42.23 -13.84 37.65
N ASP A 94 -41.87 -13.81 36.36
CA ASP A 94 -40.89 -12.90 35.76
C ASP A 94 -39.63 -12.67 36.62
N ARG A 95 -39.03 -13.76 37.13
CA ARG A 95 -37.87 -13.69 38.03
C ARG A 95 -36.84 -14.77 37.78
N PHE A 96 -35.60 -14.48 38.14
CA PHE A 96 -34.49 -15.42 38.12
C PHE A 96 -34.39 -16.12 39.47
N ILE A 97 -34.32 -17.46 39.45
CA ILE A 97 -34.23 -18.29 40.65
C ILE A 97 -32.89 -19.03 40.62
N VAL A 98 -32.20 -19.10 41.76
CA VAL A 98 -30.93 -19.82 41.88
C VAL A 98 -31.14 -21.29 41.52
N ASP A 99 -30.35 -21.76 40.55
CA ASP A 99 -30.33 -23.14 40.07
C ASP A 99 -28.89 -23.49 39.68
N ASN A 100 -28.09 -23.87 40.66
CA ASN A 100 -26.67 -24.16 40.46
C ASN A 100 -26.41 -25.41 39.60
N LYS A 101 -27.42 -26.25 39.37
CA LYS A 101 -27.28 -27.51 38.63
C LYS A 101 -27.63 -27.35 37.15
N TYR A 102 -28.72 -26.64 36.83
CA TYR A 102 -29.22 -26.50 35.45
C TYR A 102 -29.33 -25.04 34.97
N GLY A 103 -29.02 -24.07 35.83
CA GLY A 103 -29.06 -22.65 35.49
C GLY A 103 -28.15 -22.29 34.33
N GLN A 104 -28.70 -21.49 33.42
CA GLN A 104 -28.03 -20.99 32.20
C GLN A 104 -27.58 -19.53 32.33
N TYR A 105 -28.01 -18.83 33.38
CA TYR A 105 -27.73 -17.42 33.60
C TYR A 105 -26.79 -17.20 34.78
N VAL A 106 -25.96 -16.17 34.71
CA VAL A 106 -25.06 -15.71 35.76
C VAL A 106 -25.33 -14.25 36.04
N TYR A 107 -25.32 -13.85 37.32
CA TYR A 107 -25.51 -12.45 37.70
C TYR A 107 -24.20 -11.66 37.59
N ALA A 108 -24.19 -10.66 36.70
CA ALA A 108 -23.08 -9.74 36.48
C ALA A 108 -23.29 -8.46 37.31
N SER A 109 -22.85 -8.49 38.57
CA SER A 109 -22.99 -7.33 39.48
C SER A 109 -22.28 -6.07 38.98
N ARG A 110 -21.21 -6.23 38.20
CA ARG A 110 -20.42 -5.15 37.58
C ARG A 110 -20.89 -4.79 36.17
N PHE A 111 -22.13 -5.11 35.80
CA PHE A 111 -22.73 -4.61 34.56
C PHE A 111 -23.37 -3.24 34.80
N TYR A 112 -22.52 -2.22 34.89
CA TYR A 112 -22.92 -0.84 35.19
C TYR A 112 -23.86 -0.26 34.13
N TRP A 113 -23.73 -0.69 32.86
CA TRP A 113 -24.58 -0.20 31.76
C TRP A 113 -25.94 -0.90 31.64
N ALA A 114 -26.27 -1.86 32.51
CA ALA A 114 -27.57 -2.50 32.51
C ALA A 114 -28.69 -1.48 32.81
N ARG A 115 -29.74 -1.45 31.99
CA ARG A 115 -30.91 -0.57 32.17
C ARG A 115 -31.84 -1.03 33.29
N ASN A 116 -31.83 -2.33 33.60
CA ASN A 116 -32.62 -2.92 34.66
C ASN A 116 -31.92 -4.16 35.24
N GLU A 117 -32.42 -4.66 36.38
CA GLU A 117 -31.85 -5.85 37.05
C GLU A 117 -31.89 -7.11 36.17
N LYS A 118 -32.90 -7.25 35.30
CA LYS A 118 -33.03 -8.38 34.38
C LYS A 118 -31.83 -8.49 33.43
N GLN A 119 -31.31 -7.36 32.93
CA GLN A 119 -30.15 -7.32 32.05
C GLN A 119 -28.83 -7.74 32.72
N LYS A 120 -28.77 -7.71 34.05
CA LYS A 120 -27.59 -8.21 34.79
C LYS A 120 -27.51 -9.73 34.81
N TYR A 121 -28.57 -10.45 34.45
CA TYR A 121 -28.55 -11.90 34.30
C TYR A 121 -28.12 -12.29 32.90
N ILE A 122 -26.86 -12.71 32.77
CA ILE A 122 -26.20 -13.00 31.51
C ILE A 122 -26.25 -14.49 31.24
N LYS A 123 -26.77 -14.89 30.07
CA LYS A 123 -26.69 -16.28 29.62
C LYS A 123 -25.24 -16.62 29.30
N SER A 124 -24.56 -17.32 30.21
CA SER A 124 -23.12 -17.61 30.09
C SER A 124 -22.69 -18.77 30.97
N ASN A 125 -21.52 -19.32 30.66
CA ASN A 125 -20.77 -20.19 31.57
C ASN A 125 -19.73 -19.38 32.35
N PHE A 126 -19.14 -20.01 33.36
CA PHE A 126 -17.95 -19.50 34.02
C PHE A 126 -16.69 -19.90 33.25
N TYR A 127 -15.73 -18.99 33.22
CA TYR A 127 -14.46 -19.14 32.53
C TYR A 127 -13.30 -18.77 33.44
N LYS A 128 -12.20 -19.52 33.30
CA LYS A 128 -10.94 -19.22 33.97
C LYS A 128 -9.99 -18.56 32.96
N LYS A 129 -9.43 -17.40 33.36
CA LYS A 129 -8.37 -16.71 32.61
C LYS A 129 -7.08 -17.51 32.71
N ARG A 130 -6.42 -17.72 31.57
CA ARG A 130 -5.09 -18.29 31.47
C ARG A 130 -4.23 -17.39 30.61
N GLU A 131 -3.00 -17.14 31.05
CA GLU A 131 -2.01 -16.43 30.26
C GLU A 131 -1.04 -17.43 29.64
N LYS A 132 -0.78 -17.28 28.35
CA LYS A 132 0.19 -18.09 27.62
C LYS A 132 1.17 -17.18 26.90
N ILE A 133 2.45 -17.34 27.19
CA ILE A 133 3.53 -16.71 26.44
C ILE A 133 3.98 -17.71 25.38
N ILE A 134 3.92 -17.30 24.13
CA ILE A 134 4.37 -18.08 22.98
C ILE A 134 5.58 -17.36 22.40
N LYS A 135 6.68 -18.08 22.24
CA LYS A 135 7.91 -17.59 21.62
C LYS A 135 8.07 -18.26 20.27
N GLU A 136 8.23 -17.46 19.23
CA GLU A 136 8.44 -17.92 17.87
C GLU A 136 9.76 -17.35 17.35
N GLU A 137 10.57 -18.22 16.77
CA GLU A 137 11.88 -17.86 16.24
C GLU A 137 11.81 -17.84 14.72
N TYR A 138 12.34 -16.77 14.13
CA TYR A 138 12.42 -16.59 12.69
C TYR A 138 13.84 -16.30 12.27
N TYR A 139 14.21 -16.83 11.11
CA TYR A 139 15.44 -16.52 10.40
C TYR A 139 15.10 -15.67 9.17
N TYR A 140 15.87 -14.60 8.98
CA TYR A 140 15.78 -13.70 7.86
C TYR A 140 17.01 -13.88 6.98
N ILE A 141 16.84 -14.61 5.87
CA ILE A 141 17.92 -14.89 4.93
C ILE A 141 17.85 -13.86 3.81
N SER A 142 18.86 -13.00 3.73
CA SER A 142 18.92 -11.92 2.75
C SER A 142 20.03 -12.17 1.74
N GLY A 143 19.71 -11.97 0.47
CA GLY A 143 20.62 -12.20 -0.63
C GLY A 143 20.11 -11.64 -1.94
N TYR A 144 20.78 -12.01 -3.02
CA TYR A 144 20.32 -11.74 -4.38
C TYR A 144 20.66 -12.90 -5.31
N ILE A 145 19.88 -13.02 -6.38
CA ILE A 145 20.16 -13.90 -7.51
C ILE A 145 20.42 -13.03 -8.73
N VAL A 146 21.54 -13.28 -9.38
CA VAL A 146 21.99 -12.56 -10.57
C VAL A 146 22.16 -13.56 -11.70
N GLU A 147 21.64 -13.24 -12.88
CA GLU A 147 21.91 -13.99 -14.11
C GLU A 147 22.69 -13.12 -15.09
N ILE A 148 23.82 -13.63 -15.56
CA ILE A 148 24.72 -12.95 -16.48
C ILE A 148 24.77 -13.75 -17.79
N SER A 149 24.45 -13.08 -18.88
CA SER A 149 24.51 -13.70 -20.21
C SER A 149 25.95 -14.06 -20.56
N TYR A 150 26.18 -15.33 -20.91
CA TYR A 150 27.49 -15.81 -21.33
C TYR A 150 28.01 -15.10 -22.60
N GLN A 151 27.10 -14.75 -23.52
CA GLN A 151 27.46 -14.22 -24.84
C GLN A 151 28.01 -12.78 -24.78
N ASN A 152 27.39 -11.95 -23.94
CA ASN A 152 27.64 -10.50 -23.93
C ASN A 152 28.04 -9.97 -22.54
N LEU A 153 28.17 -10.84 -21.53
CA LEU A 153 28.46 -10.49 -20.13
C LEU A 153 27.52 -9.41 -19.56
N PHE A 154 26.26 -9.45 -19.99
CA PHE A 154 25.20 -8.53 -19.58
C PHE A 154 24.41 -9.09 -18.39
N LEU A 155 24.05 -8.23 -17.44
CA LEU A 155 23.19 -8.55 -16.31
C LEU A 155 21.73 -8.75 -16.75
N LYS A 156 21.39 -9.98 -17.12
CA LYS A 156 20.05 -10.37 -17.59
C LYS A 156 19.02 -10.26 -16.47
N SER A 157 19.39 -10.57 -15.24
CA SER A 157 18.51 -10.39 -14.09
C SER A 157 19.27 -10.08 -12.81
N PHE A 158 18.62 -9.30 -11.93
CA PHE A 158 19.07 -9.03 -10.58
C PHE A 158 17.86 -9.03 -9.66
N THR A 159 17.76 -10.05 -8.82
CA THR A 159 16.59 -10.30 -7.98
C THR A 159 17.01 -10.35 -6.52
N PRO A 160 16.87 -9.25 -5.76
CA PRO A 160 17.10 -9.27 -4.32
C PRO A 160 16.00 -10.09 -3.64
N PHE A 161 16.36 -10.84 -2.61
CA PHE A 161 15.42 -11.62 -1.83
C PHE A 161 15.68 -11.47 -0.33
N VAL A 162 14.59 -11.53 0.44
CA VAL A 162 14.65 -11.70 1.89
C VAL A 162 13.60 -12.71 2.30
N PHE A 163 14.04 -13.88 2.74
CA PHE A 163 13.16 -14.96 3.16
C PHE A 163 13.03 -14.98 4.67
N LYS A 164 11.78 -14.93 5.15
CA LYS A 164 11.45 -15.17 6.55
C LYS A 164 11.07 -16.64 6.70
N VAL A 165 11.94 -17.43 7.33
CA VAL A 165 11.78 -18.88 7.49
C VAL A 165 11.87 -19.29 8.96
N ARG A 166 11.25 -20.41 9.31
CA ARG A 166 11.39 -21.00 10.65
C ARG A 166 12.57 -21.97 10.73
N SER A 167 12.96 -22.53 9.59
CA SER A 167 14.11 -23.42 9.43
C SER A 167 14.97 -22.96 8.25
N LEU A 168 16.30 -23.02 8.40
CA LEU A 168 17.23 -22.67 7.33
C LEU A 168 17.10 -23.60 6.10
N ASN A 169 16.59 -24.83 6.28
CA ASN A 169 16.41 -25.80 5.21
C ASN A 169 15.35 -25.40 4.18
N ASP A 170 14.45 -24.47 4.52
CA ASP A 170 13.37 -24.03 3.64
C ASP A 170 13.87 -23.12 2.49
N ILE A 171 15.15 -22.74 2.51
CA ILE A 171 15.74 -21.77 1.57
C ILE A 171 15.62 -22.21 0.10
N ASN A 172 15.82 -23.49 -0.21
CA ASN A 172 15.78 -23.99 -1.60
C ASN A 172 14.40 -23.79 -2.22
N GLN A 173 13.33 -24.12 -1.48
CA GLN A 173 11.96 -23.94 -1.94
C GLN A 173 11.61 -22.47 -2.16
N GLN A 174 12.13 -21.58 -1.32
CA GLN A 174 11.92 -20.15 -1.46
C GLN A 174 12.66 -19.60 -2.70
N ILE A 175 13.91 -20.03 -2.90
CA ILE A 175 14.73 -19.65 -4.05
C ILE A 175 14.06 -20.06 -5.38
N THR A 176 13.50 -21.27 -5.48
CA THR A 176 12.83 -21.73 -6.71
C THR A 176 11.59 -20.93 -7.08
N ASN A 177 10.92 -20.35 -6.08
CA ASN A 177 9.67 -19.60 -6.28
C ASN A 177 9.90 -18.10 -6.52
N LEU A 178 11.15 -17.65 -6.64
CA LEU A 178 11.46 -16.24 -6.89
C LEU A 178 11.04 -15.82 -8.30
N ASN A 179 10.20 -14.79 -8.37
CA ASN A 179 9.94 -14.08 -9.61
C ASN A 179 11.16 -13.23 -9.97
N LYS A 180 11.79 -13.55 -11.11
CA LYS A 180 13.03 -12.89 -11.54
C LYS A 180 12.75 -11.51 -12.11
N ASN A 181 13.56 -10.54 -11.71
CA ASN A 181 13.57 -9.20 -12.30
C ASN A 181 14.43 -9.22 -13.58
N LEU A 182 13.80 -9.60 -14.68
CA LEU A 182 14.44 -9.68 -15.99
C LEU A 182 14.62 -8.29 -16.62
N ASN A 183 15.79 -8.08 -17.23
CA ASN A 183 16.07 -6.98 -18.13
C ASN A 183 16.56 -7.54 -19.46
N LYS A 184 16.34 -6.79 -20.54
CA LYS A 184 16.83 -7.09 -21.88
C LYS A 184 17.88 -6.07 -22.26
N PHE A 185 19.01 -6.55 -22.73
CA PHE A 185 20.04 -5.69 -23.31
C PHE A 185 19.52 -5.10 -24.61
N TYR A 186 19.67 -3.78 -24.75
CA TYR A 186 19.51 -3.10 -26.03
C TYR A 186 20.63 -2.07 -26.20
N PRO A 187 21.24 -1.97 -27.40
CA PRO A 187 22.29 -1.00 -27.67
C PRO A 187 21.91 0.46 -27.43
N ASP A 188 20.61 0.78 -27.54
CA ASP A 188 20.07 2.15 -27.49
C ASP A 188 19.70 2.60 -26.07
N LYS A 189 19.73 1.70 -25.08
CA LYS A 189 19.53 2.08 -23.68
C LYS A 189 20.76 2.79 -23.15
N ILE A 190 20.49 3.74 -22.27
CA ILE A 190 21.52 4.46 -21.54
C ILE A 190 22.27 3.48 -20.63
N ASP A 191 23.58 3.43 -20.79
CA ASP A 191 24.47 2.63 -19.96
C ASP A 191 24.77 3.39 -18.65
N ILE A 192 24.40 2.82 -17.50
CA ILE A 192 24.60 3.46 -16.17
C ILE A 192 25.44 2.59 -15.23
N VAL A 193 26.21 3.25 -14.37
CA VAL A 193 26.85 2.67 -13.18
C VAL A 193 26.14 3.21 -11.94
N VAL A 194 26.00 2.38 -10.91
CA VAL A 194 25.57 2.81 -9.58
C VAL A 194 26.76 2.69 -8.65
N ASP A 195 27.09 3.75 -7.93
CA ASP A 195 28.11 3.72 -6.87
C ASP A 195 27.42 3.96 -5.52
N PHE A 196 27.74 3.09 -4.56
CA PHE A 196 27.21 3.17 -3.22
C PHE A 196 28.34 3.49 -2.25
N ASP A 197 28.07 4.44 -1.36
CA ASP A 197 28.88 4.62 -0.16
C ASP A 197 28.90 3.32 0.67
N GLU A 198 30.05 3.02 1.27
CA GLU A 198 30.27 1.81 2.08
C GLU A 198 29.31 1.73 3.26
N LYS A 199 28.91 2.88 3.81
CA LYS A 199 27.96 3.00 4.93
C LYS A 199 26.53 2.58 4.56
N ILE A 200 26.19 2.49 3.28
CA ILE A 200 24.86 2.03 2.86
C ILE A 200 24.74 0.52 3.16
N PRO A 201 23.69 0.06 3.87
CA PRO A 201 23.51 -1.35 4.16
C PRO A 201 23.31 -2.21 2.90
N ASP A 202 23.93 -3.40 2.85
CA ASP A 202 23.90 -4.25 1.64
C ASP A 202 22.49 -4.67 1.21
N LYS A 203 21.57 -4.86 2.17
CA LYS A 203 20.15 -5.08 1.88
C LYS A 203 19.56 -3.93 1.07
N LEU A 204 19.86 -2.70 1.46
CA LEU A 204 19.36 -1.51 0.78
C LEU A 204 20.01 -1.36 -0.60
N LYS A 205 21.34 -1.58 -0.72
CA LYS A 205 22.02 -1.63 -2.03
C LYS A 205 21.32 -2.61 -2.98
N ALA A 206 21.05 -3.82 -2.51
CA ALA A 206 20.37 -4.86 -3.29
C ALA A 206 18.94 -4.47 -3.68
N PHE A 207 18.14 -3.87 -2.78
CA PHE A 207 16.80 -3.39 -3.13
C PHE A 207 16.81 -2.23 -4.14
N ILE A 208 17.77 -1.30 -4.02
CA ILE A 208 17.93 -0.20 -4.98
C ILE A 208 18.28 -0.78 -6.36
N LEU A 209 19.30 -1.65 -6.45
CA LEU A 209 19.69 -2.30 -7.70
C LEU A 209 18.54 -3.11 -8.31
N GLY A 210 17.80 -3.88 -7.50
CA GLY A 210 16.62 -4.60 -7.96
C GLY A 210 15.54 -3.66 -8.53
N LYS A 211 15.30 -2.51 -7.89
CA LYS A 211 14.33 -1.52 -8.36
C LYS A 211 14.76 -0.79 -9.64
N LEU A 212 16.06 -0.55 -9.81
CA LEU A 212 16.62 -0.02 -11.06
C LEU A 212 16.52 -1.05 -12.19
N GLN A 213 16.80 -2.32 -11.91
CA GLN A 213 16.67 -3.40 -12.87
C GLN A 213 15.23 -3.56 -13.36
N GLU A 214 14.24 -3.46 -12.46
CA GLU A 214 12.81 -3.46 -12.83
C GLU A 214 12.42 -2.29 -13.77
N ASP A 215 13.19 -1.20 -13.84
CA ASP A 215 12.81 -0.03 -14.65
C ASP A 215 13.02 -0.28 -16.15
N ASN A 216 13.96 -1.14 -16.54
CA ASN A 216 14.32 -1.50 -17.93
C ASN A 216 14.79 -0.35 -18.83
N ARG A 217 14.87 0.89 -18.34
CA ARG A 217 15.32 2.08 -19.11
C ARG A 217 16.82 2.10 -19.33
N TYR A 218 17.53 1.43 -18.44
CA TYR A 218 18.97 1.46 -18.36
C TYR A 218 19.53 0.08 -18.67
N ASN A 219 20.69 0.08 -19.30
CA ASN A 219 21.60 -1.04 -19.17
C ASN A 219 22.48 -0.78 -17.93
N ILE A 220 22.25 -1.53 -16.87
CA ILE A 220 23.04 -1.38 -15.64
C ILE A 220 24.29 -2.25 -15.79
N TYR A 221 25.44 -1.61 -16.00
CA TYR A 221 26.75 -2.26 -15.88
C TYR A 221 27.38 -1.69 -14.65
N ASP A 222 27.03 -2.22 -13.49
CA ASP A 222 27.79 -1.86 -12.31
C ASP A 222 29.17 -2.51 -12.43
N ARG A 223 30.14 -1.76 -12.97
CA ARG A 223 31.52 -2.22 -13.18
C ARG A 223 32.17 -2.60 -11.85
N LYS A 224 31.86 -1.89 -10.76
CA LYS A 224 32.42 -2.15 -9.42
C LYS A 224 31.82 -3.42 -8.83
N TYR A 225 30.52 -3.64 -9.03
CA TYR A 225 29.82 -4.83 -8.57
C TYR A 225 30.08 -6.06 -9.43
N LEU A 226 30.13 -5.95 -10.76
CA LEU A 226 30.59 -7.02 -11.64
C LEU A 226 32.06 -7.35 -11.35
N TYR A 227 32.89 -6.34 -11.11
CA TYR A 227 34.26 -6.55 -10.65
C TYR A 227 34.28 -7.28 -9.31
N TYR A 228 33.50 -6.85 -8.32
CA TYR A 228 33.40 -7.50 -7.02
C TYR A 228 32.93 -8.95 -7.14
N ILE A 229 31.89 -9.20 -7.92
CA ILE A 229 31.44 -10.54 -8.29
C ILE A 229 32.59 -11.32 -8.94
N PHE A 230 33.25 -10.79 -9.96
CA PHE A 230 34.32 -11.51 -10.66
C PHE A 230 35.57 -11.73 -9.80
N ASP A 231 35.88 -10.81 -8.90
CA ASP A 231 37.02 -10.85 -7.99
C ASP A 231 36.79 -11.86 -6.86
N GLU A 232 35.61 -11.81 -6.21
CA GLU A 232 35.20 -12.83 -5.23
C GLU A 232 35.15 -14.23 -5.83
N LEU A 233 34.79 -14.33 -7.11
CA LEU A 233 34.68 -15.59 -7.81
C LEU A 233 36.00 -16.05 -8.45
N ARG A 234 37.09 -15.27 -8.34
CA ARG A 234 38.37 -15.49 -9.05
C ARG A 234 38.19 -15.80 -10.55
N LEU A 235 37.11 -15.31 -11.16
CA LEU A 235 36.75 -15.60 -12.55
C LEU A 235 37.75 -15.03 -13.55
N ARG A 236 38.57 -14.05 -13.14
CA ARG A 236 39.67 -13.51 -13.94
C ARG A 236 40.67 -14.58 -14.40
N ASP A 237 40.92 -15.59 -13.56
CA ASP A 237 41.80 -16.70 -13.91
C ASP A 237 41.14 -17.67 -14.90
N LEU A 238 39.80 -17.74 -14.90
CA LEU A 238 38.99 -18.65 -15.73
C LEU A 238 38.71 -18.10 -17.13
N ILE A 239 38.53 -16.78 -17.27
CA ILE A 239 38.30 -16.12 -18.57
C ILE A 239 39.64 -15.89 -19.32
N GLY A 240 40.76 -16.08 -18.62
CA GLY A 240 42.13 -15.92 -19.12
C GLY A 240 42.62 -14.49 -18.99
N LYS A 241 43.90 -14.31 -18.62
CA LYS A 241 44.55 -13.00 -18.39
C LYS A 241 44.54 -12.05 -19.61
N ASN A 242 44.17 -12.54 -20.79
CA ASN A 242 44.10 -11.79 -22.05
C ASN A 242 42.67 -11.49 -22.53
N ALA A 243 41.63 -11.88 -21.78
CA ALA A 243 40.26 -11.52 -22.12
C ALA A 243 39.96 -10.10 -21.64
N GLU A 244 40.17 -9.15 -22.54
CA GLU A 244 39.80 -7.75 -22.32
C GLU A 244 38.26 -7.64 -22.40
N ILE A 245 37.59 -7.62 -21.24
CA ILE A 245 36.14 -7.43 -21.19
C ILE A 245 35.85 -5.99 -21.65
N LYS A 246 35.41 -5.85 -22.90
CA LYS A 246 35.05 -4.55 -23.50
C LYS A 246 33.74 -4.05 -22.92
N PHE A 247 33.80 -3.38 -21.78
CA PHE A 247 32.67 -2.64 -21.25
C PHE A 247 32.48 -1.33 -22.02
N ARG A 248 31.25 -1.05 -22.46
CA ARG A 248 30.88 0.30 -22.92
C ARG A 248 31.10 1.29 -21.79
N VAL A 249 31.63 2.47 -22.11
CA VAL A 249 31.79 3.55 -21.13
C VAL A 249 30.39 4.00 -20.72
N PRO A 250 30.01 3.94 -19.43
CA PRO A 250 28.69 4.36 -19.00
C PRO A 250 28.53 5.85 -19.27
N GLU A 251 27.34 6.26 -19.65
CA GLU A 251 27.01 7.68 -19.88
C GLU A 251 26.83 8.42 -18.55
N TYR A 252 26.32 7.73 -17.54
CA TYR A 252 26.03 8.31 -16.23
C TYR A 252 26.46 7.41 -15.06
N ILE A 253 26.82 8.06 -13.95
CA ILE A 253 27.03 7.44 -12.64
C ILE A 253 25.93 7.93 -11.70
N ILE A 254 25.23 7.00 -11.06
CA ILE A 254 24.31 7.27 -9.96
C ILE A 254 25.07 7.04 -8.66
N SER A 255 25.46 8.11 -7.97
CA SER A 255 26.06 8.06 -6.64
C SER A 255 24.98 8.07 -5.57
N VAL A 256 25.02 7.11 -4.65
CA VAL A 256 24.14 7.00 -3.48
C VAL A 256 24.99 7.09 -2.22
N GLU A 257 24.99 8.27 -1.60
CA GLU A 257 25.82 8.60 -0.44
C GLU A 257 25.01 8.56 0.85
N SER A 258 25.55 7.96 1.91
CA SER A 258 24.88 7.97 3.22
C SER A 258 25.20 9.28 3.95
N ILE A 259 24.16 10.06 4.25
CA ILE A 259 24.32 11.29 5.05
C ILE A 259 24.15 10.95 6.53
N SER A 260 23.09 10.23 6.88
CA SER A 260 22.87 9.74 8.23
C SER A 260 22.18 8.37 8.24
N SER A 261 22.59 7.54 9.19
CA SER A 261 21.89 6.32 9.57
C SER A 261 21.96 6.21 11.09
N GLN A 262 20.82 6.40 11.75
CA GLN A 262 20.73 6.42 13.21
C GLN A 262 19.57 5.53 13.65
N GLN A 263 19.77 4.85 14.77
CA GLN A 263 18.74 4.07 15.44
C GLN A 263 18.77 4.42 16.92
N GLU A 264 17.61 4.79 17.45
CA GLU A 264 17.45 5.19 18.83
C GLU A 264 16.30 4.43 19.49
N THR A 265 16.35 4.33 20.81
CA THR A 265 15.26 3.75 21.60
C THR A 265 14.76 4.79 22.59
N THR A 266 13.47 5.08 22.54
CA THR A 266 12.80 6.01 23.44
C THR A 266 11.75 5.27 24.26
N THR A 267 11.34 5.85 25.38
CA THR A 267 10.24 5.35 26.21
C THR A 267 9.14 6.40 26.30
N GLN A 268 7.89 5.97 26.23
CA GLN A 268 6.74 6.85 26.43
C GLN A 268 5.61 6.14 27.17
N ASP A 269 4.81 6.90 27.91
CA ASP A 269 3.60 6.39 28.56
C ASP A 269 2.43 6.44 27.57
N GLU A 270 1.67 5.36 27.50
CA GLU A 270 0.52 5.25 26.59
C GLU A 270 -0.79 4.97 27.31
N ILE A 271 -1.85 5.60 26.80
CA ILE A 271 -3.21 5.39 27.24
C ILE A 271 -3.97 4.73 26.09
N LEU A 272 -4.27 3.44 26.25
CA LEU A 272 -5.00 2.66 25.25
C LEU A 272 -6.47 2.48 25.65
N PHE A 273 -7.34 2.54 24.64
CA PHE A 273 -8.78 2.40 24.81
C PHE A 273 -9.24 1.07 24.22
N PHE A 274 -9.80 0.21 25.06
CA PHE A 274 -10.33 -1.10 24.65
C PHE A 274 -11.81 -1.19 24.94
N ARG A 275 -12.59 -1.67 23.98
CA ARG A 275 -14.05 -1.80 24.15
C ARG A 275 -14.38 -2.63 25.39
N ASN A 276 -15.32 -2.15 26.18
CA ASN A 276 -15.85 -2.82 27.35
C ASN A 276 -17.34 -2.50 27.50
N ASP A 277 -18.20 -3.44 27.11
CA ASP A 277 -19.65 -3.22 27.07
C ASP A 277 -20.34 -3.31 28.44
N MET A 278 -19.68 -3.86 29.48
CA MET A 278 -20.30 -4.01 30.81
C MET A 278 -19.98 -2.87 31.76
N ASN A 279 -18.73 -2.39 31.76
CA ASN A 279 -18.25 -1.44 32.75
C ASN A 279 -17.21 -0.45 32.23
N GLY A 280 -16.97 -0.37 30.92
CA GLY A 280 -16.07 0.65 30.34
C GLY A 280 -16.57 2.04 30.68
N GLN A 281 -15.72 2.96 31.13
CA GLN A 281 -16.11 4.28 31.64
C GLN A 281 -15.76 5.43 30.67
N TYR A 282 -15.25 5.10 29.49
CA TYR A 282 -14.76 6.06 28.52
C TYR A 282 -15.43 5.86 27.17
N LEU A 283 -15.49 6.93 26.39
CA LEU A 283 -15.83 6.88 24.97
C LEU A 283 -14.56 6.75 24.13
N SER A 284 -14.72 6.45 22.84
CA SER A 284 -13.59 6.30 21.89
C SER A 284 -12.74 7.56 21.75
N ASN A 285 -13.30 8.74 22.06
CA ASN A 285 -12.60 10.03 22.06
C ASN A 285 -11.96 10.38 23.41
N GLY A 286 -11.92 9.44 24.37
CA GLY A 286 -11.25 9.60 25.66
C GLY A 286 -12.08 10.29 26.75
N TYR A 287 -13.30 10.73 26.46
CA TYR A 287 -14.15 11.32 27.50
C TYR A 287 -14.64 10.27 28.50
N LYS A 288 -14.42 10.55 29.79
CA LYS A 288 -15.04 9.79 30.88
C LYS A 288 -16.53 10.12 30.95
N VAL A 289 -17.36 9.11 31.11
CA VAL A 289 -18.83 9.25 31.08
C VAL A 289 -19.49 8.72 32.35
N GLU A 290 -20.66 9.27 32.65
CA GLU A 290 -21.55 8.75 33.69
C GLU A 290 -22.06 7.36 33.29
N VAL A 291 -22.25 6.50 34.28
CA VAL A 291 -22.81 5.16 34.13
C VAL A 291 -24.26 5.22 33.63
N GLY A 292 -24.53 4.52 32.53
CA GLY A 292 -25.79 4.40 31.81
C GLY A 292 -25.94 5.21 30.50
N LYS A 293 -26.77 4.69 29.59
CA LYS A 293 -27.33 5.44 28.45
C LYS A 293 -28.72 5.93 28.84
N TYR A 294 -28.76 6.91 29.71
CA TYR A 294 -29.99 7.29 30.42
C TYR A 294 -30.51 8.66 30.02
N TYR A 295 -30.13 9.20 28.86
CA TYR A 295 -30.57 10.55 28.46
C TYR A 295 -31.17 10.54 27.06
N SER A 296 -32.23 11.31 26.89
CA SER A 296 -32.89 11.60 25.61
C SER A 296 -32.88 13.12 25.37
N PHE A 297 -32.88 13.56 24.11
CA PHE A 297 -32.92 14.97 23.75
C PHE A 297 -34.34 15.33 23.31
N ASP A 298 -34.97 16.28 23.99
CA ASP A 298 -36.36 16.70 23.73
C ASP A 298 -36.47 17.86 22.72
N GLY A 299 -35.35 18.25 22.10
CA GLY A 299 -35.24 19.41 21.21
C GLY A 299 -34.67 20.67 21.88
N LYS A 300 -34.66 20.72 23.23
CA LYS A 300 -34.10 21.86 23.99
C LYS A 300 -33.14 21.42 25.09
N ASN A 301 -33.44 20.34 25.79
CA ASN A 301 -32.70 19.83 26.94
C ASN A 301 -32.45 18.32 26.84
N TYR A 302 -31.46 17.86 27.61
CA TYR A 302 -31.24 16.44 27.85
C TYR A 302 -31.99 16.00 29.10
N ILE A 303 -32.97 15.11 28.94
CA ILE A 303 -33.81 14.61 30.02
C ILE A 303 -33.46 13.15 30.35
N PRO A 304 -33.50 12.74 31.64
CA PRO A 304 -33.31 11.35 32.02
C PRO A 304 -34.38 10.43 31.41
N ASP A 305 -33.95 9.45 30.61
CA ASP A 305 -34.75 8.41 29.99
C ASP A 305 -33.99 7.09 30.09
N ARG A 306 -34.32 6.30 31.12
CA ARG A 306 -33.61 5.05 31.42
C ARG A 306 -33.96 3.92 30.47
N GLU A 307 -35.12 3.98 29.82
CA GLU A 307 -35.63 2.92 28.96
C GLU A 307 -35.20 3.09 27.52
N ASN A 308 -35.25 4.32 26.98
CA ASN A 308 -35.02 4.61 25.56
C ASN A 308 -33.88 5.63 25.32
N GLY A 309 -33.24 6.13 26.38
CA GLY A 309 -32.14 7.08 26.28
C GLY A 309 -30.97 6.61 25.43
N ASN A 310 -30.55 7.43 24.49
CA ASN A 310 -29.42 7.15 23.59
C ASN A 310 -28.24 8.10 23.80
N TYR A 311 -28.32 9.00 24.78
CA TYR A 311 -27.25 9.91 25.16
C TYR A 311 -26.62 9.50 26.48
N VAL A 312 -25.33 9.83 26.60
CA VAL A 312 -24.51 9.65 27.80
C VAL A 312 -24.00 11.00 28.26
N LYS A 313 -23.96 11.20 29.58
CA LYS A 313 -23.40 12.41 30.17
C LYS A 313 -21.87 12.30 30.23
N ILE A 314 -21.18 13.29 29.70
CA ILE A 314 -19.72 13.41 29.82
C ILE A 314 -19.41 14.00 31.21
N LEU A 315 -18.59 13.28 31.98
CA LEU A 315 -18.10 13.76 33.28
C LEU A 315 -17.08 14.87 33.02
N ASN A 316 -17.53 16.11 33.16
CA ASN A 316 -16.69 17.29 33.05
C ASN A 316 -16.06 17.67 34.39
N PHE A 317 -15.07 18.56 34.35
CA PHE A 317 -14.63 19.28 35.52
C PHE A 317 -15.76 20.16 36.09
N ILE A 318 -15.76 20.38 37.40
CA ILE A 318 -16.84 21.00 38.19
C ILE A 318 -17.31 22.36 37.62
N TRP A 319 -16.43 23.10 36.94
CA TRP A 319 -16.72 24.43 36.39
C TRP A 319 -17.21 24.45 34.93
N LYS A 320 -17.30 23.31 34.23
CA LYS A 320 -17.82 23.24 32.87
C LYS A 320 -19.28 22.82 32.89
N LYS A 321 -20.11 23.48 32.06
CA LYS A 321 -21.50 23.05 31.82
C LYS A 321 -21.55 21.57 31.46
N ASP A 322 -22.62 20.91 31.88
CA ASP A 322 -22.87 19.51 31.53
C ASP A 322 -22.89 19.33 30.01
N ARG A 323 -22.24 18.26 29.55
CA ARG A 323 -22.17 17.91 28.13
C ARG A 323 -22.70 16.50 27.95
N TYR A 324 -23.41 16.29 26.85
CA TYR A 324 -23.99 15.00 26.49
C TYR A 324 -23.55 14.66 25.08
N THR A 325 -23.44 13.37 24.80
CA THR A 325 -23.16 12.87 23.45
C THR A 325 -23.97 11.63 23.19
N THR A 326 -24.29 11.39 21.93
CA THR A 326 -24.89 10.13 21.50
C THR A 326 -23.97 8.98 21.87
N PHE A 327 -24.54 7.90 22.38
CA PHE A 327 -23.83 6.68 22.70
C PHE A 327 -23.31 6.01 21.43
N SER A 328 -22.05 5.59 21.45
CA SER A 328 -21.46 4.73 20.41
C SER A 328 -21.03 3.38 20.98
N ASN A 329 -20.01 3.38 21.86
CA ASN A 329 -19.50 2.23 22.60
C ASN A 329 -18.81 2.71 23.89
N PHE A 330 -18.68 1.83 24.86
CA PHE A 330 -17.91 2.07 26.09
C PHE A 330 -16.55 1.40 26.02
N TYR A 331 -15.57 2.03 26.65
CA TYR A 331 -14.17 1.64 26.63
C TYR A 331 -13.58 1.64 28.04
N ASP A 332 -12.72 0.66 28.31
CA ASP A 332 -11.75 0.72 29.39
C ASP A 332 -10.52 1.49 28.94
N VAL A 333 -9.87 2.12 29.92
CA VAL A 333 -8.57 2.73 29.75
C VAL A 333 -7.52 1.83 30.38
N VAL A 334 -6.50 1.52 29.60
CA VAL A 334 -5.30 0.82 30.07
C VAL A 334 -4.12 1.77 29.91
N SER A 335 -3.55 2.20 31.04
CA SER A 335 -2.24 2.87 31.05
C SER A 335 -1.14 1.83 30.93
N ILE A 336 -0.18 2.10 30.05
CA ILE A 336 1.05 1.35 29.90
C ILE A 336 2.19 2.34 30.06
N ASP A 337 2.89 2.22 31.16
CA ASP A 337 3.98 3.15 31.47
C ASP A 337 5.28 2.62 30.86
N ASN A 338 6.14 3.53 30.39
CA ASN A 338 7.46 3.25 29.82
C ASN A 338 7.45 2.25 28.64
N LEU A 339 6.45 2.35 27.74
CA LEU A 339 6.45 1.56 26.52
C LEU A 339 7.66 1.94 25.66
N LYS A 340 8.47 0.94 25.29
CA LYS A 340 9.66 1.15 24.47
C LYS A 340 9.29 1.31 23.01
N TYR A 341 9.97 2.24 22.37
CA TYR A 341 9.84 2.57 20.97
C TYR A 341 11.20 2.53 20.28
N THR A 342 11.22 2.00 19.06
CA THR A 342 12.40 2.09 18.19
C THR A 342 12.17 3.20 17.16
N ASN A 343 13.10 4.16 17.13
CA ASN A 343 13.21 5.17 16.09
C ASN A 343 14.34 4.78 15.14
N MET A 344 14.08 4.80 13.84
CA MET A 344 15.10 4.64 12.81
C MET A 344 15.07 5.87 11.91
N TYR A 345 16.22 6.46 11.65
CA TYR A 345 16.39 7.60 10.75
C TYR A 345 17.42 7.22 9.68
N PHE A 346 17.06 7.43 8.42
CA PHE A 346 17.92 7.13 7.30
C PHE A 346 17.84 8.24 6.27
N SER A 347 18.99 8.79 5.89
CA SER A 347 19.08 9.82 4.85
C SER A 347 20.22 9.56 3.88
N THR A 348 19.96 9.86 2.60
CA THR A 348 20.93 9.72 1.52
C THR A 348 20.91 10.90 0.58
N LEU A 349 22.09 11.22 0.03
CA LEU A 349 22.22 12.11 -1.11
C LEU A 349 22.34 11.26 -2.37
N LEU A 350 21.43 11.48 -3.31
CA LEU A 350 21.40 10.85 -4.62
C LEU A 350 21.91 11.84 -5.66
N ASN A 351 23.03 11.54 -6.31
CA ASN A 351 23.61 12.34 -7.38
C ASN A 351 23.64 11.56 -8.69
N VAL A 352 23.30 12.21 -9.80
CA VAL A 352 23.53 11.69 -11.15
C VAL A 352 24.61 12.54 -11.80
N ILE A 353 25.70 11.89 -12.20
CA ILE A 353 26.90 12.51 -12.74
C ILE A 353 27.05 12.06 -14.19
N GLU A 354 27.12 13.01 -15.12
CA GLU A 354 27.46 12.73 -16.52
C GLU A 354 28.96 12.41 -16.62
N THR A 355 29.31 11.24 -17.16
CA THR A 355 30.71 10.78 -17.18
C THR A 355 31.60 11.60 -18.09
N LYS A 356 31.05 12.10 -19.21
CA LYS A 356 31.80 12.87 -20.21
C LYS A 356 32.30 14.21 -19.67
N THR A 357 31.50 14.88 -18.85
CA THR A 357 31.79 16.23 -18.34
C THR A 357 32.09 16.28 -16.85
N ALA A 358 31.88 15.16 -16.14
CA ALA A 358 31.93 15.06 -14.69
C ALA A 358 30.98 16.04 -13.96
N ARG A 359 29.90 16.49 -14.63
CA ARG A 359 28.91 17.40 -14.04
C ARG A 359 27.78 16.63 -13.36
N VAL A 360 27.36 17.11 -12.19
CA VAL A 360 26.13 16.65 -11.54
C VAL A 360 24.94 17.24 -12.28
N ILE A 361 24.18 16.40 -12.97
CA ILE A 361 22.99 16.80 -13.75
C ILE A 361 21.70 16.66 -12.95
N TYR A 362 21.74 15.91 -11.84
CA TYR A 362 20.62 15.72 -10.93
C TYR A 362 21.14 15.47 -9.53
N SER A 363 20.52 16.12 -8.53
CA SER A 363 20.83 15.87 -7.12
C SER A 363 19.57 15.94 -6.28
N LYS A 364 19.37 14.93 -5.42
CA LYS A 364 18.27 14.91 -4.45
C LYS A 364 18.68 14.30 -3.13
N TYR A 365 18.37 15.02 -2.06
CA TYR A 365 18.36 14.49 -0.71
C TYR A 365 17.07 13.71 -0.47
N LEU A 366 17.19 12.52 0.13
CA LEU A 366 16.09 11.69 0.58
C LEU A 366 16.26 11.39 2.06
N GLU A 367 15.16 11.44 2.80
CA GLU A 367 15.12 11.05 4.19
C GLU A 367 13.87 10.21 4.46
N LYS A 368 14.03 9.16 5.27
CA LYS A 368 12.92 8.45 5.89
C LYS A 368 13.20 8.17 7.34
N SER A 369 12.14 8.26 8.12
CA SER A 369 12.12 7.81 9.50
C SER A 369 11.04 6.74 9.70
N LEU A 370 11.26 5.89 10.69
CA LEU A 370 10.30 4.90 11.14
C LEU A 370 10.23 4.92 12.66
N TYR A 371 9.01 4.97 13.17
CA TYR A 371 8.71 4.96 14.60
C TYR A 371 7.69 3.87 14.91
N PHE A 372 8.05 2.94 15.80
CA PHE A 372 7.15 1.86 16.18
C PHE A 372 7.40 1.36 17.60
N PRO A 373 6.36 0.89 18.32
CA PRO A 373 6.52 0.31 19.63
C PRO A 373 7.19 -1.06 19.52
N GLU A 374 8.03 -1.43 20.49
CA GLU A 374 8.63 -2.78 20.53
C GLU A 374 7.59 -3.87 20.81
N ILE A 375 6.52 -3.53 21.53
CA ILE A 375 5.37 -4.40 21.75
C ILE A 375 4.06 -3.67 21.43
N ARG A 376 3.16 -4.33 20.72
CA ARG A 376 1.80 -3.85 20.47
C ARG A 376 0.82 -4.55 21.40
N ILE A 377 0.04 -3.78 22.13
CA ILE A 377 -0.96 -4.31 23.07
C ILE A 377 -2.29 -4.46 22.35
N LEU A 378 -2.90 -5.63 22.48
CA LEU A 378 -4.01 -6.08 21.63
C LEU A 378 -5.37 -5.99 22.30
N ASP A 379 -5.43 -6.08 23.63
CA ASP A 379 -6.68 -6.13 24.37
C ASP A 379 -6.55 -5.55 25.79
N ARG A 380 -7.71 -5.38 26.45
CA ARG A 380 -7.83 -4.92 27.84
C ARG A 380 -7.23 -5.87 28.88
N PHE A 381 -6.97 -7.13 28.52
CA PHE A 381 -6.26 -8.08 29.37
C PHE A 381 -4.75 -8.00 29.22
N LYS A 382 -4.28 -7.00 28.46
CA LYS A 382 -2.88 -6.70 28.18
C LYS A 382 -2.20 -7.80 27.37
N SER A 383 -2.93 -8.57 26.54
CA SER A 383 -2.28 -9.40 25.52
C SER A 383 -1.40 -8.52 24.64
N TYR A 384 -0.25 -9.04 24.18
CA TYR A 384 0.66 -8.28 23.33
C TYR A 384 1.38 -9.16 22.31
N GLU A 385 1.88 -8.51 21.26
CA GLU A 385 2.78 -9.09 20.28
C GLU A 385 4.03 -8.19 20.17
N THR A 386 5.20 -8.80 20.03
CA THR A 386 6.44 -8.07 19.74
C THR A 386 6.44 -7.69 18.27
N GLU A 387 6.72 -6.42 17.97
CA GLU A 387 6.87 -5.96 16.60
C GLU A 387 8.26 -6.36 16.06
N SER A 388 8.30 -6.93 14.86
CA SER A 388 9.57 -7.36 14.23
C SER A 388 10.36 -6.13 13.78
N LYS A 389 11.56 -5.93 14.34
CA LYS A 389 12.46 -4.86 13.94
C LYS A 389 12.97 -5.08 12.52
N ILE A 390 13.23 -6.34 12.15
CA ILE A 390 13.71 -6.71 10.83
C ILE A 390 12.63 -6.47 9.76
N ASP A 391 11.38 -6.91 9.96
CA ASP A 391 10.29 -6.67 9.00
C ASP A 391 10.06 -5.17 8.78
N ASN A 392 10.07 -4.40 9.87
CA ASN A 392 9.93 -2.94 9.84
C ASN A 392 11.06 -2.26 9.06
N LEU A 393 12.32 -2.65 9.30
CA LEU A 393 13.48 -2.14 8.55
C LEU A 393 13.43 -2.54 7.06
N LEU A 394 13.01 -3.76 6.74
CA LEU A 394 12.87 -4.22 5.35
C LEU A 394 11.79 -3.44 4.60
N ASN A 395 10.68 -3.12 5.26
CA ASN A 395 9.63 -2.29 4.71
C ASN A 395 10.14 -0.87 4.43
N LEU A 396 10.93 -0.30 5.36
CA LEU A 396 11.61 0.97 5.16
C LEU A 396 12.51 0.94 3.91
N TYR A 397 13.37 -0.08 3.76
CA TYR A 397 14.27 -0.21 2.60
C TYR A 397 13.53 -0.39 1.27
N LYS A 398 12.48 -1.22 1.23
CA LYS A 398 11.64 -1.39 0.02
C LYS A 398 10.97 -0.09 -0.39
N SER A 399 10.46 0.64 0.60
CA SER A 399 9.83 1.95 0.41
C SER A 399 10.85 2.98 -0.08
N PHE A 400 12.02 3.05 0.55
CA PHE A 400 13.12 3.94 0.16
C PHE A 400 13.62 3.70 -1.26
N SER A 401 13.82 2.42 -1.62
CA SER A 401 14.27 2.01 -2.95
C SER A 401 13.24 2.35 -4.04
N SER A 402 11.95 2.29 -3.71
CA SER A 402 10.87 2.70 -4.62
C SER A 402 10.88 4.20 -4.85
N ASP A 403 11.16 5.00 -3.83
CA ASP A 403 11.28 6.45 -3.96
C ASP A 403 12.49 6.85 -4.80
N ILE A 404 13.65 6.21 -4.58
CA ILE A 404 14.84 6.40 -5.43
C ILE A 404 14.52 6.08 -6.89
N LYS A 405 13.87 4.96 -7.18
CA LYS A 405 13.42 4.61 -8.54
C LYS A 405 12.54 5.72 -9.13
N ASN A 406 11.55 6.20 -8.40
CA ASN A 406 10.63 7.24 -8.87
C ASN A 406 11.31 8.60 -9.08
N LEU A 407 12.35 8.92 -8.31
CA LEU A 407 13.15 10.13 -8.51
C LEU A 407 14.06 10.01 -9.73
N LEU A 408 14.81 8.91 -9.84
CA LEU A 408 15.68 8.65 -11.00
C LEU A 408 14.88 8.58 -12.29
N LYS A 409 13.62 8.12 -12.23
CA LYS A 409 12.76 8.17 -13.41
C LYS A 409 12.61 9.57 -14.00
N LYS A 410 12.56 10.59 -13.14
CA LYS A 410 12.45 11.99 -13.56
C LYS A 410 13.79 12.57 -14.02
N ALA A 411 14.91 12.00 -13.58
CA ALA A 411 16.24 12.40 -14.03
C ALA A 411 16.52 11.94 -15.46
N PHE A 412 15.92 10.82 -15.89
CA PHE A 412 16.15 10.21 -17.20
C PHE A 412 14.87 10.00 -18.02
N PRO A 413 14.04 11.02 -18.27
CA PRO A 413 12.78 10.85 -19.03
C PRO A 413 13.04 10.18 -20.38
N LEU A 414 12.16 9.24 -20.78
CA LEU A 414 12.30 8.59 -22.09
C LEU A 414 11.90 9.60 -23.16
N SER A 415 12.65 9.65 -24.25
CA SER A 415 12.31 10.43 -25.42
C SER A 415 12.31 9.54 -26.66
N SER A 416 11.37 9.78 -27.55
CA SER A 416 11.24 9.14 -28.86
C SER A 416 10.72 10.20 -29.85
N MET A 417 10.55 9.83 -31.11
CA MET A 417 9.94 10.68 -32.12
C MET A 417 8.65 10.05 -32.67
N VAL A 418 7.68 10.89 -33.06
CA VAL A 418 6.45 10.43 -33.72
C VAL A 418 6.79 9.90 -35.11
N LYS A 419 6.49 8.62 -35.35
CA LYS A 419 6.69 7.91 -36.61
C LYS A 419 5.48 8.01 -37.53
N LYS A 420 4.29 7.85 -36.98
CA LYS A 420 3.04 7.82 -37.75
C LYS A 420 1.87 8.23 -36.86
N VAL A 421 0.90 8.92 -37.45
CA VAL A 421 -0.37 9.23 -36.81
C VAL A 421 -1.50 8.66 -37.66
N GLU A 422 -2.28 7.75 -37.09
CA GLU A 422 -3.48 7.17 -37.70
C GLU A 422 -4.68 7.47 -36.82
N LYS A 423 -5.46 8.49 -37.18
CA LYS A 423 -6.58 9.00 -36.37
C LYS A 423 -6.11 9.36 -34.95
N LEU A 424 -6.44 8.52 -33.97
CA LEU A 424 -6.14 8.71 -32.55
C LEU A 424 -4.99 7.86 -32.08
N ASN A 425 -4.42 7.03 -32.95
CA ASN A 425 -3.29 6.19 -32.64
C ASN A 425 -2.01 6.85 -33.16
N VAL A 426 -1.00 6.90 -32.31
CA VAL A 426 0.32 7.43 -32.63
C VAL A 426 1.33 6.31 -32.48
N GLU A 427 2.10 6.06 -33.54
CA GLU A 427 3.25 5.18 -33.52
C GLU A 427 4.51 6.00 -33.25
N LEU A 428 5.37 5.52 -32.36
CA LEU A 428 6.66 6.08 -32.01
C LEU A 428 7.80 5.25 -32.63
N TYR A 429 8.91 5.90 -32.92
CA TYR A 429 10.12 5.24 -33.45
C TYR A 429 10.79 4.28 -32.48
N ASP A 430 10.54 4.40 -31.17
CA ASP A 430 11.17 3.58 -30.15
C ASP A 430 10.16 2.76 -29.34
N GLY A 431 10.64 1.71 -28.71
CA GLY A 431 9.89 0.75 -27.90
C GLY A 431 10.72 0.20 -26.74
N GLU A 432 10.76 -1.13 -26.60
CA GLU A 432 11.55 -1.79 -25.55
C GLU A 432 13.06 -1.46 -25.65
N ASN A 433 13.55 -1.08 -26.84
CA ASN A 433 14.95 -0.72 -27.11
C ASN A 433 15.47 0.45 -26.30
N ILE A 434 14.60 1.38 -25.89
CA ILE A 434 14.96 2.46 -24.95
C ILE A 434 14.28 2.28 -23.59
N GLY A 435 13.50 1.22 -23.41
CA GLY A 435 12.81 0.88 -22.17
C GLY A 435 11.36 1.38 -22.06
N ILE A 436 10.69 1.70 -23.18
CA ILE A 436 9.25 2.02 -23.18
C ILE A 436 8.43 0.81 -22.69
N LYS A 437 7.35 1.08 -21.96
CA LYS A 437 6.41 0.10 -21.40
C LYS A 437 4.97 0.54 -21.63
N SER A 438 4.09 -0.45 -21.74
CA SER A 438 2.65 -0.21 -21.81
C SER A 438 2.17 0.56 -20.56
N GLY A 439 1.27 1.51 -20.78
CA GLY A 439 0.70 2.37 -19.74
C GLY A 439 1.46 3.68 -19.48
N GLN A 440 2.69 3.83 -19.99
CA GLN A 440 3.42 5.10 -19.91
C GLN A 440 2.73 6.20 -20.71
N VAL A 441 2.91 7.44 -20.27
CA VAL A 441 2.34 8.62 -20.90
C VAL A 441 3.45 9.45 -21.50
N PHE A 442 3.27 9.87 -22.75
CA PHE A 442 4.19 10.75 -23.47
C PHE A 442 3.48 12.06 -23.81
N ARG A 443 4.15 13.16 -23.53
CA ARG A 443 3.82 14.48 -24.06
C ARG A 443 4.45 14.60 -25.45
N ILE A 444 3.65 14.97 -26.43
CA ILE A 444 4.12 15.27 -27.78
C ILE A 444 4.30 16.77 -27.91
N SER A 445 5.45 17.17 -28.44
CA SER A 445 5.78 18.57 -28.67
C SER A 445 6.51 18.77 -29.99
N ASP A 446 6.17 19.85 -30.67
CA ASP A 446 6.86 20.37 -31.85
C ASP A 446 7.32 21.81 -31.58
N ASP A 447 8.56 22.13 -31.91
CA ASP A 447 9.19 23.44 -31.63
C ASP A 447 8.87 24.04 -30.25
N HIS A 448 8.96 23.21 -29.21
CA HIS A 448 8.64 23.52 -27.80
C HIS A 448 7.15 23.70 -27.45
N TRP A 449 6.24 23.69 -28.41
CA TRP A 449 4.80 23.71 -28.19
C TRP A 449 4.27 22.31 -27.94
N THR A 450 3.39 22.16 -26.94
CA THR A 450 2.78 20.86 -26.65
C THR A 450 1.57 20.66 -27.56
N GLU A 451 1.64 19.68 -28.45
CA GLU A 451 0.53 19.29 -29.32
C GLU A 451 -0.49 18.41 -28.58
N GLY A 452 -0.01 17.55 -27.68
CA GLY A 452 -0.89 16.61 -26.97
C GLY A 452 -0.18 15.62 -26.07
N TYR A 453 -0.97 14.66 -25.57
CA TYR A 453 -0.51 13.56 -24.73
C TYR A 453 -1.09 12.24 -25.25
N LEU A 454 -0.25 11.22 -25.27
CA LEU A 454 -0.62 9.85 -25.60
C LEU A 454 -0.30 8.89 -24.45
N LYS A 455 -1.06 7.81 -24.38
CA LYS A 455 -0.78 6.70 -23.48
C LYS A 455 -0.38 5.48 -24.30
N ILE A 456 0.80 4.94 -24.05
CA ILE A 456 1.32 3.76 -24.74
C ILE A 456 0.44 2.56 -24.44
N THR A 457 -0.02 1.88 -25.48
CA THR A 457 -0.85 0.68 -25.39
C THR A 457 -0.06 -0.55 -25.80
N ASN A 458 0.67 -0.48 -26.92
CA ASN A 458 1.48 -1.56 -27.44
C ASN A 458 2.96 -1.18 -27.49
N VAL A 459 3.83 -2.15 -27.18
CA VAL A 459 5.28 -1.97 -27.22
C VAL A 459 5.90 -3.13 -27.99
N PHE A 460 6.74 -2.80 -28.96
CA PHE A 460 7.55 -3.73 -29.73
C PHE A 460 9.04 -3.48 -29.43
N ALA A 461 9.92 -4.29 -30.02
CA ALA A 461 11.35 -4.18 -29.77
C ALA A 461 11.91 -2.78 -30.06
N THR A 462 11.54 -2.17 -31.20
CA THR A 462 12.05 -0.88 -31.68
C THR A 462 10.92 0.02 -32.18
N SER A 463 9.72 -0.11 -31.61
CA SER A 463 8.62 0.81 -31.86
C SER A 463 7.58 0.64 -30.77
N SER A 464 6.71 1.62 -30.62
CA SER A 464 5.57 1.54 -29.73
C SER A 464 4.40 2.29 -30.32
N SER A 465 3.19 1.97 -29.88
CA SER A 465 2.02 2.75 -30.25
C SER A 465 1.16 3.04 -29.04
N GLY A 466 0.46 4.16 -29.10
CA GLY A 466 -0.39 4.63 -28.03
C GLY A 466 -1.55 5.44 -28.55
N ASP A 467 -2.54 5.59 -27.68
CA ASP A 467 -3.74 6.35 -28.00
C ASP A 467 -3.60 7.77 -27.46
N ILE A 468 -3.89 8.75 -28.32
CA ILE A 468 -4.00 10.15 -27.94
C ILE A 468 -5.17 10.27 -26.99
N PHE A 469 -4.87 10.80 -25.81
CA PHE A 469 -5.88 11.05 -24.80
C PHE A 469 -5.99 12.52 -24.44
N TYR A 470 -5.19 13.41 -25.02
CA TYR A 470 -5.37 14.85 -24.85
C TYR A 470 -4.71 15.55 -26.04
N LEU A 471 -5.42 16.47 -26.69
CA LEU A 471 -4.89 17.33 -27.73
C LEU A 471 -5.03 18.78 -27.26
N LEU A 472 -3.96 19.54 -27.47
CA LEU A 472 -3.92 20.99 -27.28
C LEU A 472 -3.93 21.73 -28.62
N ASP A 473 -3.48 21.05 -29.69
CA ASP A 473 -3.55 21.53 -31.07
C ASP A 473 -4.53 20.67 -31.90
N GLU A 474 -4.80 21.06 -33.16
CA GLU A 474 -5.73 20.37 -34.05
C GLU A 474 -5.30 18.92 -34.35
N LYS A 475 -3.98 18.67 -34.40
CA LYS A 475 -3.39 17.38 -34.74
C LYS A 475 -2.03 17.22 -34.07
N ILE A 476 -1.55 15.99 -34.03
CA ILE A 476 -0.15 15.69 -33.73
C ILE A 476 0.61 15.57 -35.06
N GLU A 477 1.74 16.26 -35.18
CA GLU A 477 2.55 16.19 -36.39
C GLU A 477 3.45 14.96 -36.41
N LYS A 478 3.84 14.56 -37.62
CA LYS A 478 4.87 13.52 -37.78
C LYS A 478 6.21 14.15 -37.46
N PHE A 479 7.09 13.38 -36.82
CA PHE A 479 8.41 13.82 -36.37
C PHE A 479 8.43 14.74 -35.15
N SER A 480 7.28 15.05 -34.55
CA SER A 480 7.21 15.72 -33.26
C SER A 480 7.92 14.89 -32.17
N LEU A 481 8.53 15.58 -31.20
CA LEU A 481 9.23 14.95 -30.08
C LEU A 481 8.22 14.37 -29.09
N ALA A 482 8.34 13.08 -28.80
CA ALA A 482 7.60 12.40 -27.75
C ALA A 482 8.49 12.30 -26.50
N SER A 483 8.12 12.96 -25.40
CA SER A 483 8.84 12.87 -24.12
C SER A 483 7.95 12.31 -23.02
N GLU A 484 8.45 11.36 -22.23
CA GLU A 484 7.69 10.79 -21.12
C GLU A 484 7.25 11.87 -20.14
N ALA A 485 5.96 11.86 -19.81
CA ALA A 485 5.34 12.85 -18.94
C ALA A 485 4.84 12.19 -17.65
N PHE A 486 5.39 12.65 -16.52
CA PHE A 486 4.96 12.22 -15.18
C PHE A 486 3.81 13.05 -14.62
N LYS A 487 3.51 14.18 -15.28
CA LYS A 487 2.38 15.07 -14.98
C LYS A 487 1.73 15.41 -16.32
N TYR A 488 0.42 15.36 -16.35
CA TYR A 488 -0.40 15.69 -17.51
C TYR A 488 -1.69 16.37 -17.04
N PRO A 489 -2.34 17.18 -17.90
CA PRO A 489 -3.55 17.90 -17.54
C PRO A 489 -4.65 16.98 -17.00
N LEU A 490 -5.26 17.39 -15.89
CA LEU A 490 -6.53 16.81 -15.44
C LEU A 490 -7.62 17.26 -16.39
N ARG A 491 -8.43 16.31 -16.86
CA ARG A 491 -9.61 16.61 -17.67
C ARG A 491 -10.76 16.94 -16.73
N VAL A 492 -11.17 18.21 -16.71
CA VAL A 492 -12.34 18.65 -15.98
C VAL A 492 -13.43 18.96 -16.99
N GLY A 493 -14.60 18.36 -16.81
CA GLY A 493 -15.81 18.69 -17.56
C GLY A 493 -16.81 19.43 -16.68
N ILE A 494 -17.72 20.15 -17.30
CA ILE A 494 -18.86 20.78 -16.62
C ILE A 494 -20.12 20.23 -17.26
N SER A 495 -21.10 19.80 -16.48
CA SER A 495 -22.43 19.47 -17.01
C SER A 495 -23.54 20.16 -16.25
N THR A 496 -24.61 20.43 -16.98
CA THR A 496 -25.88 20.89 -16.48
C THR A 496 -26.91 19.79 -16.74
N MET A 497 -27.60 19.35 -15.70
CA MET A 497 -28.71 18.41 -15.81
C MET A 497 -30.02 19.13 -15.52
N ILE A 498 -31.01 18.93 -16.37
CA ILE A 498 -32.35 19.49 -16.23
C ILE A 498 -33.31 18.31 -16.15
N GLY A 499 -34.11 18.24 -15.10
CA GLY A 499 -34.98 17.09 -14.88
C GLY A 499 -36.22 17.37 -14.07
N LEU A 500 -37.02 16.32 -13.93
CA LEU A 500 -38.20 16.26 -13.10
C LEU A 500 -37.94 15.32 -11.93
N SER A 501 -38.18 15.81 -10.72
CA SER A 501 -38.22 15.04 -9.47
C SER A 501 -39.65 14.59 -9.23
N ASN A 502 -39.81 13.30 -8.92
CA ASN A 502 -41.08 12.59 -8.75
C ASN A 502 -42.10 12.84 -9.87
N PHE A 503 -41.64 13.17 -11.08
CA PHE A 503 -42.45 13.58 -12.23
C PHE A 503 -43.27 14.87 -12.03
N GLU A 504 -43.01 15.65 -10.97
CA GLU A 504 -43.81 16.81 -10.58
C GLU A 504 -42.99 18.10 -10.48
N GLU A 505 -41.74 18.03 -10.02
CA GLU A 505 -40.92 19.23 -9.72
C GLU A 505 -39.74 19.37 -10.68
N TYR A 506 -39.62 20.52 -11.34
CA TYR A 506 -38.44 20.84 -12.14
C TYR A 506 -37.24 21.14 -11.24
N TYR A 507 -36.07 20.67 -11.66
CA TYR A 507 -34.82 21.02 -11.00
C TYR A 507 -33.66 21.12 -11.98
N LEU A 508 -32.61 21.78 -11.51
CA LEU A 508 -31.38 22.05 -12.23
C LEU A 508 -30.20 21.56 -11.40
N LEU A 509 -29.29 20.78 -11.99
CA LEU A 509 -28.02 20.38 -11.37
C LEU A 509 -26.85 20.87 -12.21
N PHE A 510 -25.87 21.47 -11.57
CA PHE A 510 -24.57 21.79 -12.16
C PHE A 510 -23.52 20.87 -11.58
N ASN A 511 -22.74 20.20 -12.41
CA ASN A 511 -21.73 19.23 -12.03
C ASN A 511 -20.36 19.61 -12.58
N ILE A 512 -19.36 19.69 -11.71
CA ILE A 512 -17.95 19.70 -12.09
C ILE A 512 -17.47 18.25 -12.06
N ARG A 513 -17.00 17.75 -13.20
CA ARG A 513 -16.68 16.34 -13.43
C ARG A 513 -15.19 16.17 -13.62
N ASN A 514 -14.57 15.35 -12.79
CA ASN A 514 -13.21 14.88 -13.00
C ASN A 514 -13.27 13.65 -13.90
N LEU A 515 -12.71 13.80 -15.11
CA LEU A 515 -12.75 12.79 -16.15
C LEU A 515 -11.51 11.91 -16.09
N ASP A 516 -11.67 10.63 -16.40
CA ASP A 516 -10.55 9.72 -16.63
C ASP A 516 -9.78 10.09 -17.91
N ILE A 517 -8.67 9.37 -18.16
CA ILE A 517 -7.83 9.55 -19.34
C ILE A 517 -8.66 9.40 -20.64
N LYS A 518 -9.69 8.57 -20.66
CA LYS A 518 -10.57 8.37 -21.82
C LYS A 518 -11.69 9.42 -21.93
N GLY A 519 -11.76 10.36 -20.97
CA GLY A 519 -12.80 11.39 -20.92
C GLY A 519 -14.11 10.91 -20.30
N ASN A 520 -14.14 9.77 -19.59
CA ASN A 520 -15.32 9.31 -18.86
C ASN A 520 -15.37 9.92 -17.46
N ASP A 521 -16.57 10.23 -16.97
CA ASP A 521 -16.78 10.66 -15.58
C ASP A 521 -16.22 9.62 -14.59
N ASN A 522 -15.30 10.04 -13.72
CA ASN A 522 -14.77 9.23 -12.63
C ASN A 522 -15.36 9.69 -11.30
N PHE A 523 -15.34 11.01 -11.08
CA PHE A 523 -15.81 11.67 -9.88
C PHE A 523 -16.49 12.99 -10.25
N SER A 524 -17.59 13.37 -9.60
CA SER A 524 -18.17 14.70 -9.78
C SER A 524 -18.55 15.35 -8.46
N VAL A 525 -18.55 16.67 -8.48
CA VAL A 525 -19.13 17.50 -7.42
C VAL A 525 -20.21 18.34 -8.08
N GLY A 526 -21.41 18.28 -7.52
CA GLY A 526 -22.59 18.93 -8.07
C GLY A 526 -23.29 19.85 -7.09
N PHE A 527 -23.98 20.84 -7.64
CA PHE A 527 -24.87 21.74 -6.94
C PHE A 527 -26.22 21.72 -7.63
N GLY A 528 -27.30 21.53 -6.87
CA GLY A 528 -28.65 21.48 -7.41
C GLY A 528 -29.57 22.53 -6.85
N ILE A 529 -30.49 22.99 -7.68
CA ILE A 529 -31.58 23.90 -7.34
C ILE A 529 -32.87 23.16 -7.67
N PHE A 530 -33.64 22.84 -6.64
CA PHE A 530 -35.00 22.31 -6.73
C PHE A 530 -35.97 23.44 -6.32
N SER A 531 -37.26 23.29 -6.62
CA SER A 531 -38.28 24.30 -6.26
C SER A 531 -38.26 24.67 -4.77
N ASP A 532 -37.96 23.69 -3.93
CA ASP A 532 -38.16 23.75 -2.48
C ASP A 532 -36.88 23.64 -1.66
N TYR A 533 -35.74 23.34 -2.29
CA TYR A 533 -34.47 23.08 -1.60
C TYR A 533 -33.27 23.18 -2.55
N TYR A 534 -32.09 23.37 -1.97
CA TYR A 534 -30.81 23.28 -2.66
C TYR A 534 -30.12 21.96 -2.34
N THR A 535 -29.22 21.54 -3.21
CA THR A 535 -28.43 20.33 -2.96
C THR A 535 -26.95 20.55 -3.26
N PHE A 536 -26.11 19.85 -2.52
CA PHE A 536 -24.72 19.64 -2.84
C PHE A 536 -24.48 18.14 -2.94
N GLU A 537 -23.95 17.67 -4.05
CA GLU A 537 -23.72 16.24 -4.29
C GLU A 537 -22.27 15.94 -4.58
N ILE A 538 -21.81 14.80 -4.07
CA ILE A 538 -20.56 14.19 -4.48
C ILE A 538 -20.91 12.85 -5.11
N SER A 539 -20.45 12.61 -6.32
CA SER A 539 -20.69 11.37 -7.05
C SER A 539 -19.39 10.66 -7.42
N LYS A 540 -19.45 9.33 -7.46
CA LYS A 540 -18.40 8.49 -8.01
C LYS A 540 -19.01 7.48 -8.97
N LYS A 541 -18.46 7.42 -10.18
CA LYS A 541 -18.92 6.47 -11.19
C LYS A 541 -18.41 5.06 -10.88
N LEU A 542 -19.34 4.13 -10.79
CA LEU A 542 -19.14 2.70 -10.65
C LEU A 542 -19.81 2.03 -11.86
N TRP A 543 -19.03 1.85 -12.92
CA TRP A 543 -19.47 1.28 -14.20
C TRP A 543 -20.52 2.15 -14.93
N ILE A 544 -21.80 1.76 -14.91
CA ILE A 544 -22.91 2.53 -15.51
C ILE A 544 -23.72 3.33 -14.48
N PHE A 545 -23.41 3.19 -13.19
CA PHE A 545 -24.09 3.86 -12.09
C PHE A 545 -23.18 4.90 -11.44
N ASP A 546 -23.73 6.02 -11.02
CA ASP A 546 -23.08 6.99 -10.16
C ASP A 546 -23.61 6.78 -8.74
N ALA A 547 -22.71 6.42 -7.82
CA ALA A 547 -23.00 6.39 -6.40
C ALA A 547 -22.88 7.81 -5.85
N ILE A 548 -23.97 8.35 -5.31
CA ILE A 548 -24.09 9.75 -4.91
C ILE A 548 -24.29 9.84 -3.40
N LEU A 549 -23.57 10.76 -2.78
CA LEU A 549 -23.91 11.29 -1.47
C LEU A 549 -24.40 12.74 -1.66
N ARG A 550 -25.67 12.99 -1.34
CA ARG A 550 -26.30 14.29 -1.54
C ARG A 550 -26.69 14.91 -0.21
N LEU A 551 -26.25 16.14 -0.02
CA LEU A 551 -26.67 17.03 1.05
C LEU A 551 -27.83 17.88 0.54
N TYR A 552 -28.95 17.84 1.25
CA TYR A 552 -30.15 18.62 0.97
C TYR A 552 -30.19 19.80 1.95
N PHE A 553 -30.49 21.00 1.44
CA PHE A 553 -30.61 22.23 2.21
C PHE A 553 -32.00 22.83 1.99
N LYS A 554 -32.79 22.92 3.05
CA LYS A 554 -34.08 23.64 3.05
C LYS A 554 -34.11 24.54 4.28
N GLU A 555 -34.08 25.85 4.08
CA GLU A 555 -34.04 26.85 5.15
C GLU A 555 -32.87 26.59 6.14
N GLU A 556 -33.14 26.43 7.44
CA GLU A 556 -32.14 26.12 8.49
C GLU A 556 -31.87 24.61 8.67
N SER A 557 -32.47 23.75 7.84
CA SER A 557 -32.34 22.29 7.94
C SER A 557 -31.41 21.72 6.87
N PHE A 558 -30.59 20.73 7.25
CA PHE A 558 -29.76 19.97 6.32
C PHE A 558 -29.86 18.46 6.57
N GLU A 559 -29.82 17.68 5.49
CA GLU A 559 -29.92 16.21 5.55
C GLU A 559 -28.95 15.56 4.54
N PHE A 560 -28.21 14.54 4.94
CA PHE A 560 -27.35 13.76 4.04
C PHE A 560 -28.03 12.45 3.67
N LEU A 561 -28.26 12.22 2.38
CA LEU A 561 -28.86 11.00 1.88
C LEU A 561 -28.04 10.39 0.73
N PRO A 562 -27.89 9.06 0.71
CA PRO A 562 -27.35 8.37 -0.45
C PRO A 562 -28.37 8.34 -1.59
N ALA A 563 -27.86 8.38 -2.82
CA ALA A 563 -28.63 8.22 -4.04
C ALA A 563 -27.85 7.42 -5.09
N LEU A 564 -28.57 6.87 -6.06
CA LEU A 564 -28.00 6.12 -7.19
C LEU A 564 -28.54 6.69 -8.49
N ARG A 565 -27.63 7.15 -9.35
CA ARG A 565 -27.98 7.67 -10.68
C ARG A 565 -27.47 6.75 -11.77
N ILE A 566 -28.34 6.37 -12.71
CA ILE A 566 -27.96 5.83 -14.01
C ILE A 566 -27.79 7.02 -14.93
N ASN A 567 -26.60 7.19 -15.49
CA ASN A 567 -26.30 8.31 -16.36
C ASN A 567 -25.80 7.80 -17.72
N THR A 568 -26.56 8.05 -18.78
CA THR A 568 -26.22 7.66 -20.15
C THR A 568 -25.36 8.71 -20.86
N ALA A 569 -25.13 9.86 -20.23
CA ALA A 569 -24.28 10.91 -20.75
C ALA A 569 -22.86 10.38 -21.02
N LYS A 570 -22.46 10.46 -22.28
CA LYS A 570 -21.13 10.07 -22.76
C LYS A 570 -20.64 11.09 -23.76
N LYS A 571 -19.32 11.24 -23.85
CA LYS A 571 -18.71 11.95 -24.98
C LYS A 571 -19.01 11.20 -26.26
N PHE A 572 -19.48 11.90 -27.29
CA PHE A 572 -19.60 11.35 -28.64
C PHE A 572 -18.23 11.05 -29.26
N SER A 573 -17.20 11.82 -28.89
CA SER A 573 -15.81 11.66 -29.31
C SER A 573 -14.88 12.19 -28.21
N LEU A 574 -13.64 11.68 -28.15
CA LEU A 574 -12.60 12.17 -27.23
C LEU A 574 -12.25 13.66 -27.44
N PHE A 575 -12.56 14.21 -28.63
CA PHE A 575 -12.18 15.55 -29.09
C PHE A 575 -13.36 16.51 -29.27
N LEU A 576 -14.59 16.01 -29.13
CA LEU A 576 -15.74 16.87 -28.92
C LEU A 576 -15.85 17.12 -27.42
N ASN A 577 -16.07 18.37 -27.04
CA ASN A 577 -16.27 18.72 -25.64
C ASN A 577 -17.70 18.39 -25.20
N GLU A 578 -18.64 18.39 -26.14
CA GLU A 578 -20.06 18.20 -25.85
C GLU A 578 -20.40 16.77 -25.38
N ILE A 579 -21.20 16.74 -24.31
CA ILE A 579 -21.82 15.55 -23.75
C ILE A 579 -23.33 15.77 -23.72
N PHE A 580 -24.07 14.80 -24.24
CA PHE A 580 -25.52 14.73 -24.14
C PHE A 580 -25.92 13.36 -23.61
N GLY A 581 -26.97 13.30 -22.80
CA GLY A 581 -27.55 12.05 -22.38
C GLY A 581 -28.78 12.23 -21.51
N PHE A 582 -29.22 11.11 -20.96
CA PHE A 582 -30.34 11.04 -20.05
C PHE A 582 -29.86 10.47 -18.73
N PHE A 583 -30.53 10.84 -17.65
CA PHE A 583 -30.29 10.23 -16.36
C PHE A 583 -31.59 9.78 -15.71
N LEU A 584 -31.46 8.77 -14.87
CA LEU A 584 -32.47 8.30 -13.94
C LEU A 584 -31.81 8.19 -12.56
N ASP A 585 -32.35 8.87 -11.58
CA ASP A 585 -31.81 8.94 -10.23
C ASP A 585 -32.84 8.42 -9.22
N VAL A 586 -32.38 7.59 -8.28
CA VAL A 586 -33.17 6.95 -7.25
C VAL A 586 -32.57 7.32 -5.90
N SER A 587 -33.38 7.97 -5.06
CA SER A 587 -32.99 8.39 -3.71
C SER A 587 -34.09 8.05 -2.71
N GLN A 588 -33.80 8.22 -1.41
CA GLN A 588 -34.83 8.10 -0.37
C GLN A 588 -35.94 9.16 -0.49
N LYS A 589 -35.71 10.28 -1.20
CA LYS A 589 -36.73 11.30 -1.50
C LYS A 589 -37.57 10.98 -2.73
N GLY A 590 -37.27 9.87 -3.42
CA GLY A 590 -38.02 9.39 -4.59
C GLY A 590 -37.17 9.31 -5.86
N PHE A 591 -37.86 9.32 -7.00
CA PHE A 591 -37.29 9.11 -8.34
C PHE A 591 -37.13 10.44 -9.06
N SER A 592 -36.03 10.62 -9.79
CA SER A 592 -35.91 11.74 -10.69
C SER A 592 -35.33 11.33 -12.04
N SER A 593 -35.70 12.03 -13.10
CA SER A 593 -35.21 11.74 -14.44
C SER A 593 -35.08 13.02 -15.25
N GLY A 594 -34.21 13.01 -16.25
CA GLY A 594 -34.00 14.20 -17.06
C GLY A 594 -32.89 14.05 -18.07
N ILE A 595 -32.46 15.20 -18.58
CA ILE A 595 -31.48 15.33 -19.65
C ILE A 595 -30.20 15.94 -19.07
N VAL A 596 -29.06 15.46 -19.53
CA VAL A 596 -27.72 15.97 -19.21
C VAL A 596 -27.14 16.65 -20.43
N PHE A 597 -26.64 17.86 -20.25
CA PHE A 597 -25.83 18.60 -21.21
C PHE A 597 -24.48 18.92 -20.57
N GLY A 598 -23.38 18.96 -21.32
CA GLY A 598 -22.12 19.39 -20.73
C GLY A 598 -20.98 19.53 -21.73
N PHE A 599 -19.85 20.04 -21.24
CA PHE A 599 -18.60 20.25 -21.95
C PHE A 599 -17.42 19.56 -21.23
#